data_AF-Q7VAR0-F1
#
_entry.id   AF-Q7VAR0-F1
#
_cell.length_a   1.000
_cell.length_b   1.000
_cell.length_c   1.000
_cell.angle_alpha   90.00
_cell.angle_beta   90.00
_cell.angle_gamma   90.00
#
_symmetry.space_group_name_H-M   'P 1'
#
loop_
_entity.id
_entity.type
_entity.pdbx_description
1 polymer ?
#
loop_
_entity_poly.entity_id
_entity_poly.type
_entity_poly.pdbx_seq_one_letter_code
_entity_poly.pdbx_strand_id
1 'polypeptide(L)'
;MKIVIGIVVSLLILFTFLLVSLSLKSKYRSAFEADQACHFELSALNSSEAGCDHDTETRQWILFDSAKSNQPADVMKRYRY
;
A
#
# COMPACT_ATOMS: atom_id res chain seq x y z
N MET A 1 -38.50 -13.18 10.00
CA MET A 1 -37.36 -12.45 10.63
C MET A 1 -36.02 -13.17 10.47
N LYS A 2 -35.86 -14.44 10.87
CA LYS A 2 -34.57 -15.17 10.76
C LYS A 2 -33.97 -15.20 9.34
N ILE A 3 -34.81 -15.39 8.32
CA ILE A 3 -34.38 -15.37 6.90
C ILE A 3 -33.87 -13.99 6.49
N VAL A 4 -34.60 -12.92 6.84
CA VAL A 4 -34.21 -11.53 6.53
C VAL A 4 -32.89 -11.18 7.21
N ILE A 5 -32.72 -11.55 8.47
CA ILE A 5 -31.45 -11.35 9.20
C ILE A 5 -30.31 -12.10 8.52
N GLY A 6 -30.52 -13.35 8.10
CA GLY A 6 -29.53 -14.14 7.37
C GLY A 6 -29.09 -13.47 6.06
N ILE A 7 -30.03 -12.92 5.29
CA ILE A 7 -29.73 -12.19 4.04
C ILE A 7 -28.88 -10.95 4.33
N VAL A 8 -29.27 -10.15 5.33
CA VAL A 8 -28.55 -8.92 5.68
C VAL A 8 -27.11 -9.22 6.12
N VAL A 9 -26.90 -10.25 6.95
CA VAL A 9 -25.57 -10.67 7.38
C VAL A 9 -24.72 -11.13 6.21
N SER A 10 -25.27 -11.95 5.31
CA SER A 10 -24.55 -12.41 4.11
C SER A 10 -24.14 -11.26 3.20
N LEU A 11 -25.00 -10.25 3.01
CA LEU A 11 -24.68 -9.05 2.23
C LEU A 11 -23.57 -8.23 2.89
N LEU A 12 -23.58 -8.09 4.22
CA LEU A 12 -22.52 -7.40 4.95
C LEU A 12 -21.17 -8.11 4.81
N ILE A 13 -21.16 -9.44 4.91
CA ILE A 13 -19.94 -10.24 4.71
C ILE A 13 -19.42 -10.05 3.29
N LEU A 14 -20.29 -10.17 2.29
CA LEU A 14 -19.93 -9.98 0.88
C LEU A 14 -19.37 -8.58 0.61
N PHE A 15 -20.02 -7.56 1.16
CA PHE A 15 -19.58 -6.17 1.05
C PHE A 15 -18.21 -5.95 1.69
N THR A 16 -18.00 -6.52 2.89
CA THR A 16 -16.71 -6.44 3.59
C THR A 16 -15.61 -7.13 2.78
N PHE A 17 -15.89 -8.32 2.24
CA PHE A 17 -14.95 -9.04 1.38
C PHE A 17 -14.59 -8.25 0.12
N LEU A 18 -15.58 -7.59 -0.50
CA LEU A 18 -15.36 -6.74 -1.66
C LEU A 18 -14.44 -5.56 -1.33
N LEU A 19 -14.69 -4.86 -0.21
CA LEU A 19 -13.85 -3.73 0.22
C LEU A 19 -12.40 -4.16 0.48
N VAL A 20 -12.19 -5.27 1.18
CA VAL A 20 -10.86 -5.82 1.43
C VAL A 20 -10.17 -6.16 0.10
N SER A 21 -10.87 -6.82 -0.82
CA SER A 21 -10.32 -7.18 -2.14
C SER A 21 -9.90 -5.94 -2.94
N LEU A 22 -10.71 -4.87 -2.90
CA LEU A 22 -10.37 -3.59 -3.55
C LEU A 22 -9.17 -2.91 -2.88
N SER A 23 -9.04 -2.99 -1.56
CA SER A 23 -7.90 -2.42 -0.82
C SER A 23 -6.58 -3.14 -1.08
N LEU A 24 -6.64 -4.41 -1.48
CA LEU A 24 -5.45 -5.22 -1.78
C LEU A 24 -5.02 -5.12 -3.25
N LYS A 25 -5.83 -4.50 -4.13
CA LYS A 25 -5.48 -4.36 -5.54
C LYS A 25 -4.19 -3.56 -5.69
N SER A 26 -3.23 -4.20 -6.33
CA SER A 26 -2.03 -3.56 -6.81
C SER A 26 -2.38 -2.48 -7.85
N LYS A 27 -1.69 -1.33 -7.76
CA LYS A 27 -1.72 -0.29 -8.79
C LYS A 27 -0.67 -0.51 -9.88
N TYR A 28 0.32 -1.36 -9.62
CA TYR A 28 1.48 -1.59 -10.49
C TYR A 28 1.51 -3.04 -10.95
N ARG A 29 1.88 -3.30 -12.20
CA ARG A 29 1.79 -4.66 -12.79
C ARG A 29 3.07 -5.47 -12.60
N SER A 30 4.15 -4.84 -12.12
CA SER A 30 5.44 -5.48 -11.90
C SER A 30 6.27 -4.75 -10.85
N ALA A 31 7.29 -5.44 -10.32
CA ALA A 31 8.28 -4.84 -9.44
C ALA A 31 8.97 -3.64 -10.08
N PHE A 32 9.24 -3.72 -11.39
CA PHE A 32 9.88 -2.67 -12.17
C PHE A 32 9.00 -1.41 -12.31
N GLU A 33 7.70 -1.58 -12.54
CA GLU A 33 6.79 -0.44 -12.66
C GLU A 33 6.61 0.29 -11.31
N ALA A 34 6.54 -0.47 -10.21
CA ALA A 34 6.50 0.09 -8.87
C ALA A 34 7.81 0.78 -8.47
N ASP A 35 8.96 0.19 -8.84
CA ASP A 35 10.29 0.78 -8.66
C ASP A 35 10.40 2.14 -9.36
N GLN A 36 10.04 2.17 -10.65
CA GLN A 36 10.07 3.38 -11.46
C GLN A 36 9.18 4.48 -10.86
N ALA A 37 7.97 4.12 -10.39
CA ALA A 37 7.08 5.08 -9.76
C ALA A 37 7.61 5.62 -8.42
N CYS A 38 8.20 4.75 -7.59
CA CYS A 38 8.82 5.16 -6.33
C CYS A 38 9.96 6.16 -6.59
N HIS A 39 10.89 5.80 -7.48
CA HIS A 39 12.06 6.63 -7.79
C HIS A 39 11.69 7.92 -8.54
N PHE A 40 10.64 7.90 -9.36
CA PHE A 40 10.10 9.13 -9.96
C PHE A 40 9.61 10.10 -8.89
N GLU A 41 8.83 9.64 -7.91
CA GLU A 41 8.33 10.50 -6.83
C GLU A 41 9.46 10.94 -5.87
N LEU A 42 10.41 10.05 -5.56
CA LEU A 42 11.61 10.38 -4.80
C LEU A 42 12.39 11.54 -5.46
N SER A 43 12.58 11.48 -6.78
CA SER A 43 13.29 12.52 -7.53
C SER A 43 12.60 13.89 -7.45
N ALA A 44 11.29 13.93 -7.22
CA ALA A 44 10.51 15.16 -7.11
C ALA A 44 10.54 15.78 -5.69
N LEU A 45 10.89 15.00 -4.65
CA LEU A 45 10.85 15.46 -3.26
C LEU A 45 11.97 16.42 -2.89
N ASN A 46 13.07 16.49 -3.66
CA ASN A 46 14.26 17.31 -3.35
C ASN A 46 14.76 17.15 -1.89
N SER A 47 14.59 15.97 -1.29
CA SER A 47 15.02 15.65 0.07
C SER A 47 16.23 14.72 0.01
N SER A 48 17.30 15.05 0.74
CA SER A 48 18.42 14.13 0.94
C SER A 48 18.14 13.05 1.99
N GLU A 49 17.02 13.17 2.71
CA GLU A 49 16.61 12.27 3.79
C GLU A 49 15.58 11.25 3.28
N ALA A 50 14.98 11.45 2.11
CA ALA A 50 14.03 10.49 1.53
C ALA A 50 14.74 9.35 0.77
N GLY A 51 14.10 8.18 0.73
CA GLY A 51 14.59 7.01 -0.01
C GLY A 51 13.48 6.07 -0.45
N CYS A 52 13.83 5.15 -1.35
CA CYS A 52 12.97 4.04 -1.78
C CYS A 52 13.61 2.71 -1.36
N ASP A 53 12.84 1.84 -0.69
CA ASP A 53 13.27 0.50 -0.32
C ASP A 53 12.36 -0.57 -0.92
N HIS A 54 12.95 -1.71 -1.27
CA HIS A 54 12.25 -2.82 -1.89
C HIS A 54 11.85 -3.88 -0.85
N ASP A 55 10.61 -3.79 -0.37
CA ASP A 55 10.02 -4.78 0.52
C ASP A 55 9.52 -5.99 -0.29
N THR A 56 10.41 -6.97 -0.45
CA THR A 56 10.14 -8.20 -1.18
C THR A 56 9.17 -9.15 -0.46
N GLU A 57 9.07 -9.06 0.86
CA GLU A 57 8.17 -9.92 1.66
C GLU A 57 6.71 -9.60 1.38
N THR A 58 6.39 -8.32 1.21
CA THR A 58 5.02 -7.86 0.95
C THR A 58 4.78 -7.41 -0.50
N ARG A 59 5.79 -7.56 -1.37
CA ARG A 59 5.76 -7.21 -2.80
C ARG A 59 5.38 -5.74 -3.03
N GLN A 60 6.14 -4.84 -2.42
CA GLN A 60 5.93 -3.42 -2.60
C GLN A 60 7.25 -2.66 -2.53
N TRP A 61 7.29 -1.49 -3.18
CA TRP A 61 8.29 -0.47 -2.88
C TRP A 61 7.75 0.47 -1.81
N ILE A 62 8.64 0.98 -0.97
CA ILE A 62 8.31 1.88 0.13
C ILE A 62 9.09 3.17 -0.09
N LEU A 63 8.38 4.28 -0.33
CA LEU A 63 8.95 5.61 -0.23
C LEU A 63 8.91 6.01 1.24
N PHE A 64 10.06 6.30 1.82
CA PHE A 64 10.21 6.64 3.21
C PHE A 64 11.02 7.92 3.37
N ASP A 65 10.81 8.59 4.50
CA ASP A 65 11.68 9.64 5.00
C ASP A 65 12.55 9.05 6.12
N SER A 66 13.87 9.12 5.97
CA SER A 66 14.80 8.66 6.99
C SER A 66 14.73 9.64 8.16
N ALA A 67 14.05 9.21 9.22
CA ALA A 67 13.78 10.06 10.36
C ALA A 67 15.07 10.66 10.95
N LYS A 68 15.00 11.93 11.35
CA LYS A 68 16.10 12.62 12.02
C LYS A 68 16.36 12.00 13.40
N SER A 69 17.49 11.32 13.55
CA SER A 69 18.07 10.84 14.82
C SER A 69 17.19 9.89 15.67
N ASN A 70 17.63 8.63 15.80
CA ASN A 70 17.10 7.62 16.75
C ASN A 70 15.59 7.32 16.68
N GLN A 71 14.96 7.58 15.53
CA GLN A 71 13.57 7.21 15.27
C GLN A 71 13.48 6.29 14.05
N PRO A 72 12.49 5.39 13.98
CA PRO A 72 12.19 4.64 12.77
C PRO A 72 11.88 5.59 11.59
N ALA A 73 12.22 5.17 10.37
CA ALA A 73 11.85 5.90 9.16
C ALA A 73 10.32 6.03 9.04
N ASP A 74 9.85 7.17 8.56
CA ASP A 74 8.43 7.39 8.32
C ASP A 74 8.06 6.91 6.91
N VAL A 75 6.99 6.12 6.81
CA VAL A 75 6.55 5.58 5.52
C VAL A 75 5.61 6.59 4.87
N MET A 76 6.10 7.27 3.85
CA MET A 76 5.34 8.25 3.09
C MET A 76 4.34 7.57 2.15
N LYS A 77 4.77 6.51 1.45
CA LYS A 77 3.93 5.82 0.45
C LYS A 77 4.39 4.40 0.16
N ARG A 78 3.43 3.54 -0.22
CA ARG A 78 3.67 2.15 -0.64
C ARG A 78 3.21 1.93 -2.09
N TYR A 79 4.05 1.26 -2.87
CA TYR A 79 3.85 0.95 -4.28
C TYR A 79 3.78 -0.57 -4.42
N ARG A 80 2.61 -1.14 -4.10
CA ARG A 80 2.36 -2.60 -4.19
C ARG A 80 2.26 -3.02 -5.66
N TYR A 81 2.89 -4.14 -6.01
CA TYR A 81 2.87 -4.75 -7.35
C TYR A 81 2.44 -6.23 -7.32
#